data_AF-A0A498HRJ6-F1
#
_entry.id   AF-A0A498HRJ6-F1
#
_cell.length_a   1.000
_cell.length_b   1.000
_cell.length_c   1.000
_cell.angle_alpha   90.00
_cell.angle_beta   90.00
_cell.angle_gamma   90.00
#
_symmetry.space_group_name_H-M   'P 1'
#
loop_
_entity.id
_entity.type
_entity.pdbx_description
1 polymer ?
#
loop_
_entity_poly.entity_id
_entity_poly.type
_entity_poly.pdbx_seq_one_letter_code
_entity_poly.pdbx_strand_id
1 'polypeptide(L)'
;MEQSSSSEKIVPCMSFERPCCYSQHRSHRLCLSIRGCLELMSRSGISIKGKKTVIVGRSNIVGLPVSLLLLKADVTVTVVHSRTPDPESFIREADIIIADTGQAMMIKGSCVKPGAVVIVVSTNAIDDLSRKSGYRLEACKVAGWVTPVPGGVGPMTVAMLLKNTLDGAKHDIAQ
;
A
#
# COMPACT_ATOMS: atom_id res chain seq x y z
N MET A 1 -8.32 23.97 33.62
CA MET A 1 -7.14 23.33 33.00
C MET A 1 -7.45 21.84 32.94
N GLU A 2 -8.23 21.42 31.94
CA GLU A 2 -8.48 20.00 31.68
C GLU A 2 -7.95 19.72 30.28
N GLN A 3 -6.82 19.03 30.19
CA GLN A 3 -6.31 18.51 28.93
C GLN A 3 -7.07 17.23 28.61
N SER A 4 -8.03 17.35 27.70
CA SER A 4 -8.73 16.25 27.07
C SER A 4 -7.73 15.33 26.37
N SER A 5 -7.67 14.08 26.81
CA SER A 5 -6.95 12.98 26.18
C SER A 5 -7.49 12.76 24.76
N SER A 6 -6.79 13.31 23.76
CA SER A 6 -7.09 13.05 22.36
C SER A 6 -6.56 11.67 22.00
N SER A 7 -7.41 10.67 22.24
CA SER A 7 -7.40 9.35 21.61
C SER A 7 -6.76 9.39 20.23
N GLU A 8 -5.56 8.83 20.10
CA GLU A 8 -4.96 8.51 18.81
C GLU A 8 -5.99 7.71 18.02
N LYS A 9 -6.44 8.26 16.90
CA LYS A 9 -7.37 7.62 15.96
C LYS A 9 -6.69 6.39 15.36
N ILE A 10 -6.73 5.28 16.09
CA ILE A 10 -6.41 3.94 15.62
C ILE A 10 -7.73 3.33 15.15
N VAL A 11 -8.16 3.49 13.89
CA VAL A 11 -9.21 2.62 13.32
C VAL A 11 -9.36 2.71 11.79
N PRO A 12 -9.67 1.60 11.08
CA PRO A 12 -9.75 0.22 11.57
C PRO A 12 -8.54 -0.59 11.14
N CYS A 13 -7.99 -1.35 12.10
CA CYS A 13 -7.24 -2.57 11.83
C CYS A 13 -7.93 -3.32 10.67
N MET A 14 -7.18 -3.62 9.60
CA MET A 14 -7.64 -4.51 8.54
C MET A 14 -7.80 -5.91 9.15
N SER A 15 -8.91 -6.15 9.84
CA SER A 15 -9.24 -7.42 10.45
C SER A 15 -9.62 -8.44 9.39
N PHE A 16 -9.09 -9.64 9.56
CA PHE A 16 -8.91 -10.67 8.54
C PHE A 16 -10.13 -11.57 8.35
N GLU A 17 -11.29 -11.04 7.97
CA GLU A 17 -12.48 -11.87 7.76
C GLU A 17 -13.30 -11.43 6.54
N ARG A 18 -12.97 -11.99 5.37
CA ARG A 18 -13.88 -12.36 4.26
C ARG A 18 -13.09 -12.81 3.00
N PRO A 19 -13.51 -13.88 2.29
CA PRO A 19 -12.89 -14.26 1.03
C PRO A 19 -13.45 -13.42 -0.13
N CYS A 20 -12.61 -12.60 -0.78
CA CYS A 20 -12.99 -11.91 -2.00
C CYS A 20 -12.79 -12.79 -3.23
N CYS A 21 -13.87 -13.00 -3.98
CA CYS A 21 -13.93 -13.72 -5.23
C CYS A 21 -13.38 -12.86 -6.37
N TYR A 22 -12.11 -13.05 -6.75
CA TYR A 22 -11.55 -12.42 -7.96
C TYR A 22 -11.71 -13.39 -9.13
N SER A 23 -12.78 -13.17 -9.90
CA SER A 23 -13.09 -13.93 -11.12
C SER A 23 -12.04 -13.70 -12.22
N GLN A 24 -11.95 -14.71 -13.09
CA GLN A 24 -10.91 -15.03 -14.06
C GLN A 24 -10.56 -13.93 -15.08
N HIS A 25 -9.27 -13.63 -15.26
CA HIS A 25 -8.49 -14.09 -16.44
C HIS A 25 -6.99 -13.71 -16.35
N ARG A 26 -6.20 -14.76 -16.06
CA ARG A 26 -4.75 -14.97 -16.23
C ARG A 26 -3.78 -13.82 -15.94
N SER A 27 -3.12 -13.92 -14.79
CA SER A 27 -1.80 -13.34 -14.52
C SER A 27 -1.05 -14.27 -13.57
N HIS A 28 -0.54 -15.39 -14.08
CA HIS A 28 -0.08 -16.52 -13.27
C HIS A 28 1.25 -16.28 -12.53
N ARG A 29 1.93 -15.14 -12.75
CA ARG A 29 3.23 -14.85 -12.10
C ARG A 29 3.37 -13.36 -11.78
N LEU A 30 2.39 -12.83 -11.04
CA LEU A 30 2.48 -11.48 -10.50
C LEU A 30 3.47 -11.44 -9.33
N CYS A 31 4.24 -10.36 -9.25
CA CYS A 31 5.09 -10.12 -8.09
C CYS A 31 4.24 -10.04 -6.81
N LEU A 32 4.76 -10.67 -5.75
CA LEU A 32 4.04 -11.04 -4.54
C LEU A 32 3.63 -9.83 -3.70
N SER A 33 4.52 -8.84 -3.59
CA SER A 33 4.26 -7.58 -2.88
C SER A 33 3.12 -6.80 -3.54
N ILE A 34 3.02 -6.88 -4.86
CA ILE A 34 2.01 -6.16 -5.65
C ILE A 34 0.63 -6.75 -5.45
N ARG A 35 0.55 -8.09 -5.53
CA ARG A 35 -0.68 -8.80 -5.25
C ARG A 35 -1.11 -8.59 -3.80
N GLY A 36 -0.16 -8.47 -2.87
CA GLY A 36 -0.41 -8.09 -1.49
C GLY A 36 -1.07 -6.72 -1.33
N CYS A 37 -0.57 -5.69 -2.02
CA CYS A 37 -1.14 -4.34 -1.98
C CYS A 37 -2.58 -4.30 -2.50
N LEU A 38 -2.83 -4.94 -3.65
CA LEU A 38 -4.17 -5.02 -4.24
C LEU A 38 -5.14 -5.81 -3.36
N GLU A 39 -4.68 -6.92 -2.78
CA GLU A 39 -5.48 -7.74 -1.86
C GLU A 39 -5.85 -6.98 -0.59
N LEU A 40 -4.92 -6.19 -0.01
CA LEU A 40 -5.20 -5.35 1.16
C LEU A 40 -6.29 -4.30 0.86
N MET A 41 -6.20 -3.62 -0.29
CA MET A 41 -7.21 -2.65 -0.69
C MET A 41 -8.58 -3.31 -0.91
N SER A 42 -8.60 -4.45 -1.62
CA SER A 42 -9.82 -5.21 -1.88
C SER A 42 -10.51 -5.68 -0.60
N ARG A 43 -9.76 -6.29 0.33
CA ARG A 43 -10.28 -6.75 1.62
C ARG A 43 -10.78 -5.63 2.51
N SER A 44 -10.24 -4.43 2.34
CA SER A 44 -10.65 -3.24 3.09
C SER A 44 -11.86 -2.53 2.49
N GLY A 45 -12.44 -3.07 1.40
CA GLY A 45 -13.56 -2.45 0.71
C GLY A 45 -13.20 -1.15 -0.03
N ILE A 46 -11.91 -0.92 -0.29
CA ILE A 46 -11.45 0.28 -0.98
C ILE A 46 -11.58 0.04 -2.50
N SER A 47 -12.55 0.71 -3.12
CA SER A 47 -12.66 0.73 -4.57
C SER A 47 -11.51 1.54 -5.18
N ILE A 48 -10.76 0.95 -6.12
CA ILE A 48 -9.60 1.61 -6.77
C ILE A 48 -9.93 2.21 -8.15
N LYS A 49 -11.00 1.74 -8.79
CA LYS A 49 -11.37 2.12 -10.17
C LYS A 49 -11.67 3.61 -10.26
N GLY A 50 -11.08 4.28 -11.25
CA GLY A 50 -11.24 5.72 -11.50
C GLY A 50 -10.53 6.64 -10.52
N LYS A 51 -9.78 6.11 -9.53
CA LYS A 51 -9.02 6.92 -8.58
C LYS A 51 -7.68 7.37 -9.15
N LYS A 52 -7.20 8.52 -8.66
CA LYS A 52 -5.82 8.97 -8.92
C LYS A 52 -4.87 8.26 -7.96
N THR A 53 -3.93 7.50 -8.49
CA THR A 53 -2.90 6.81 -7.71
C THR A 53 -1.53 7.37 -8.03
N VAL A 54 -0.79 7.74 -6.98
CA VAL A 54 0.63 8.09 -7.09
C VAL A 54 1.48 6.97 -6.53
N ILE A 55 2.42 6.50 -7.34
CA ILE A 55 3.43 5.53 -6.93
C ILE A 55 4.72 6.28 -6.72
N VAL A 56 5.22 6.24 -5.50
CA VAL A 56 6.48 6.83 -5.10
C VAL A 56 7.55 5.75 -5.18
N GLY A 57 8.38 5.81 -6.22
CA GLY A 57 9.37 4.78 -6.54
C GLY A 57 9.08 4.06 -7.85
N ARG A 58 10.15 3.76 -8.59
CA ARG A 58 10.09 3.09 -9.91
C ARG A 58 10.95 1.83 -9.95
N SER A 59 10.99 1.09 -8.84
CA SER A 59 11.73 -0.17 -8.78
C SER A 59 11.16 -1.20 -9.76
N ASN A 60 11.99 -2.13 -10.21
CA ASN A 60 11.55 -3.23 -11.08
C ASN A 60 10.73 -4.28 -10.31
N ILE A 61 10.80 -4.28 -8.97
CA ILE A 61 10.17 -5.30 -8.13
C ILE A 61 8.76 -4.87 -7.71
N VAL A 62 8.53 -3.58 -7.47
CA VAL A 62 7.25 -3.07 -6.99
C VAL A 62 6.76 -1.90 -7.84
N GLY A 63 7.50 -0.79 -7.90
CA GLY A 63 7.00 0.45 -8.49
C GLY A 63 6.46 0.32 -9.93
N LEU A 64 7.29 -0.19 -10.85
CA LEU A 64 6.90 -0.33 -12.26
C LEU A 64 5.82 -1.42 -12.49
N PRO A 65 5.92 -2.62 -11.92
CA PRO A 65 4.87 -3.60 -12.18
C PRO A 65 3.54 -3.26 -11.48
N VAL A 66 3.53 -2.54 -10.35
CA VAL A 66 2.29 -2.03 -9.71
C VAL A 66 1.59 -1.05 -10.64
N SER A 67 2.35 -0.15 -11.27
CA SER A 67 1.77 0.87 -12.15
C SER A 67 1.01 0.24 -13.31
N LEU A 68 1.60 -0.76 -13.96
CA LEU A 68 0.99 -1.47 -15.08
C LEU A 68 -0.30 -2.22 -14.68
N LEU A 69 -0.36 -2.74 -13.46
CA LEU A 69 -1.54 -3.48 -12.99
C LEU A 69 -2.68 -2.56 -12.60
N LEU A 70 -2.37 -1.44 -11.97
CA LEU A 70 -3.34 -0.40 -11.66
C LEU A 70 -3.91 0.21 -12.95
N LEU A 71 -3.06 0.45 -13.96
CA LEU A 71 -3.52 0.88 -15.28
C LEU A 71 -4.51 -0.11 -15.90
N LYS A 72 -4.27 -1.42 -15.77
CA LYS A 72 -5.22 -2.47 -16.21
C LYS A 72 -6.52 -2.51 -15.39
N ALA A 73 -6.53 -1.93 -14.20
CA ALA A 73 -7.69 -1.86 -13.31
C ALA A 73 -8.46 -0.53 -13.42
N ASP A 74 -8.32 0.19 -14.55
CA ASP A 74 -8.95 1.48 -14.82
C ASP A 74 -8.58 2.57 -13.79
N VAL A 75 -7.32 2.57 -13.33
CA VAL A 75 -6.78 3.56 -12.37
C VAL A 75 -5.90 4.56 -13.11
N THR A 76 -6.03 5.85 -12.79
CA THR A 76 -5.09 6.87 -13.28
C THR A 76 -3.83 6.80 -12.45
N VAL A 77 -2.69 6.46 -13.07
CA VAL A 77 -1.43 6.24 -12.35
C VAL A 77 -0.38 7.29 -12.70
N THR A 78 0.26 7.86 -11.68
CA THR A 78 1.43 8.72 -11.80
C THR A 78 2.59 8.10 -11.03
N VAL A 79 3.74 7.90 -11.67
CA VAL A 79 4.94 7.38 -11.02
C VAL A 79 5.90 8.53 -10.76
N VAL A 80 6.22 8.78 -9.49
CA VAL A 80 7.19 9.78 -9.05
C VAL A 80 8.47 9.10 -8.55
N HIS A 81 9.61 9.77 -8.70
CA HIS A 81 10.92 9.26 -8.30
C HIS A 81 11.85 10.39 -7.86
N SER A 82 13.06 10.06 -7.44
CA SER A 82 14.07 11.01 -6.92
C SER A 82 14.50 12.14 -7.88
N ARG A 83 14.11 12.06 -9.15
CA ARG A 83 14.40 13.10 -10.17
C ARG A 83 13.14 13.80 -10.65
N THR A 84 11.98 13.48 -10.09
CA THR A 84 10.73 14.16 -10.39
C THR A 84 10.79 15.54 -9.73
N PRO A 85 10.62 16.63 -10.49
CA PRO A 85 10.51 17.96 -9.91
C PRO A 85 9.18 18.04 -9.13
N ASP A 86 9.24 18.58 -7.91
CA ASP A 86 8.08 18.77 -7.03
C ASP A 86 7.17 17.53 -6.89
N PRO A 87 7.67 16.41 -6.33
CA PRO A 87 6.86 15.20 -6.14
C PRO A 87 5.68 15.43 -5.18
N GLU A 88 5.75 16.45 -4.32
CA GLU A 88 4.72 16.74 -3.32
C GLU A 88 3.39 17.19 -3.96
N SER A 89 3.41 17.93 -5.08
CA SER A 89 2.19 18.34 -5.77
C SER A 89 1.37 17.16 -6.27
N PHE A 90 2.03 16.16 -6.86
CA PHE A 90 1.37 14.92 -7.30
C PHE A 90 0.75 14.18 -6.12
N ILE A 91 1.46 14.06 -5.00
CA ILE A 91 0.99 13.37 -3.79
C ILE A 91 -0.27 14.06 -3.22
N ARG A 92 -0.36 15.40 -3.28
CA ARG A 92 -1.52 16.16 -2.79
C ARG A 92 -2.80 15.92 -3.59
N GLU A 93 -2.69 15.54 -4.87
CA GLU A 93 -3.84 15.21 -5.70
C GLU A 93 -4.28 13.75 -5.61
N ALA A 94 -3.44 12.89 -5.05
CA ALA A 94 -3.63 11.44 -5.07
C ALA A 94 -4.72 10.99 -4.08
N ASP A 95 -5.60 10.10 -4.54
CA ASP A 95 -6.53 9.37 -3.68
C ASP A 95 -5.85 8.15 -3.05
N ILE A 96 -4.88 7.57 -3.75
CA ILE A 96 -4.09 6.42 -3.30
C ILE A 96 -2.61 6.74 -3.49
N ILE A 97 -1.80 6.49 -2.47
CA ILE A 97 -0.36 6.70 -2.49
C ILE A 97 0.31 5.36 -2.17
N ILE A 98 1.16 4.87 -3.07
CA ILE A 98 1.94 3.64 -2.87
C ILE A 98 3.40 4.02 -2.75
N ALA A 99 3.96 3.86 -1.55
CA ALA A 99 5.35 4.17 -1.24
C ALA A 99 6.22 2.91 -1.36
N ASP A 100 7.05 2.88 -2.39
CA ASP A 100 8.10 1.88 -2.59
C ASP A 100 9.47 2.57 -2.65
N THR A 101 9.81 3.29 -1.59
CA THR A 101 11.13 3.88 -1.43
C THR A 101 11.72 3.40 -0.13
N GLY A 102 12.91 2.79 -0.20
CA GLY A 102 13.77 2.55 0.95
C GLY A 102 14.33 3.86 1.54
N GLN A 103 13.57 4.95 1.56
CA GLN A 103 13.93 6.17 2.27
C GLN A 103 12.77 6.53 3.20
N ALA A 104 13.10 6.59 4.48
CA ALA A 104 12.17 7.04 5.50
C ALA A 104 11.78 8.51 5.26
N MET A 105 10.54 8.86 5.62
CA MET A 105 10.01 10.24 5.59
C MET A 105 9.79 10.89 4.21
N MET A 106 9.73 10.12 3.12
CA MET A 106 9.44 10.71 1.81
C MET A 106 8.01 11.25 1.66
N ILE A 107 7.06 10.81 2.50
CA ILE A 107 5.67 11.29 2.50
C ILE A 107 5.42 12.05 3.80
N LYS A 108 5.44 13.38 3.72
CA LYS A 108 5.03 14.26 4.81
C LYS A 108 3.51 14.23 4.93
N GLY A 109 2.99 14.23 6.16
CA GLY A 109 1.54 14.23 6.39
C GLY A 109 0.83 15.44 5.76
N SER A 110 1.52 16.59 5.67
CA SER A 110 1.01 17.81 5.02
C SER A 110 0.77 17.68 3.52
N CYS A 111 1.40 16.70 2.86
CA CYS A 111 1.29 16.49 1.42
C CYS A 111 0.23 15.44 1.08
N VAL A 112 -0.39 14.80 2.07
CA VAL A 112 -1.39 13.76 1.87
C VAL A 112 -2.77 14.39 1.78
N LYS A 113 -3.53 14.04 0.74
CA LYS A 113 -4.94 14.43 0.63
C LYS A 113 -5.74 13.85 1.80
N PRO A 114 -6.58 14.63 2.49
CA PRO A 114 -7.45 14.12 3.54
C PRO A 114 -8.31 12.95 3.06
N GLY A 115 -8.32 11.86 3.81
CA GLY A 115 -9.06 10.64 3.43
C GLY A 115 -8.38 9.75 2.39
N ALA A 116 -7.17 10.10 1.92
CA ALA A 116 -6.41 9.25 1.01
C ALA A 116 -5.97 7.92 1.65
N VAL A 117 -5.66 6.96 0.79
CA VAL A 117 -5.14 5.64 1.15
C VAL A 117 -3.64 5.65 0.97
N VAL A 118 -2.88 5.34 2.03
CA VAL A 118 -1.41 5.28 1.99
C VAL A 118 -0.93 3.85 2.23
N ILE A 119 -0.27 3.28 1.24
CA ILE A 119 0.30 1.93 1.27
C ILE A 119 1.82 2.04 1.29
N VAL A 120 2.44 1.53 2.34
CA VAL A 120 3.88 1.51 2.53
C VAL A 120 4.38 0.10 2.26
N VAL A 121 5.14 -0.07 1.16
CA VAL A 121 5.58 -1.37 0.66
C VAL A 121 6.96 -1.74 1.17
N SER A 122 7.91 -0.81 1.10
CA SER A 122 9.26 -0.98 1.60
C SER A 122 9.53 0.01 2.74
N THR A 123 10.11 -0.48 3.83
CA THR A 123 10.31 0.30 5.05
C THR A 123 11.79 0.31 5.38
N ASN A 124 12.42 1.47 5.22
CA ASN A 124 13.50 1.82 6.11
C ASN A 124 12.84 2.46 7.34
N ALA A 125 12.67 1.65 8.38
CA ALA A 125 12.19 2.16 9.65
C ALA A 125 13.29 3.07 10.22
N ILE A 126 12.92 4.30 10.59
CA ILE A 126 13.74 5.05 11.55
C ILE A 126 13.23 4.60 12.90
N ASP A 127 14.12 4.01 13.70
CA ASP A 127 13.81 3.61 15.05
C ASP A 127 13.38 4.83 15.87
N ASP A 128 12.11 4.84 16.28
CA ASP A 128 11.57 5.78 17.24
C ASP A 128 11.24 5.03 18.53
N LEU A 129 12.22 4.95 19.43
CA LEU A 129 12.12 4.31 20.73
C LEU A 129 11.05 4.95 21.64
N SER A 130 10.51 6.12 21.28
CA SER A 130 9.44 6.78 22.05
C SER A 130 8.05 6.16 21.85
N ARG A 131 7.88 5.26 20.88
CA ARG A 131 6.58 4.61 20.58
C ARG A 131 6.68 3.10 20.56
N LYS A 132 5.60 2.43 21.00
CA LYS A 132 5.47 0.96 21.01
C LYS A 132 5.65 0.30 19.62
N SER A 133 5.41 1.04 18.53
CA SER A 133 5.62 0.55 17.15
C SER A 133 7.06 0.72 16.63
N GLY A 134 7.90 1.51 17.32
CA GLY A 134 9.25 1.82 16.87
C GLY A 134 9.33 2.71 15.61
N TYR A 135 8.22 3.27 15.12
CA TYR A 135 8.18 3.97 13.83
C TYR A 135 7.09 5.06 13.74
N ARG A 136 7.36 6.14 12.99
CA ARG A 136 6.46 7.30 12.80
C ARG A 136 6.05 7.46 11.33
N LEU A 137 4.75 7.36 11.05
CA LEU A 137 4.12 7.77 9.80
C LEU A 137 3.31 9.04 10.03
N GLU A 138 3.80 10.18 9.52
CA GLU A 138 3.06 11.45 9.65
C GLU A 138 1.75 11.45 8.86
N ALA A 139 1.65 10.61 7.82
CA ALA A 139 0.45 10.40 7.04
C ALA A 139 -0.75 9.93 7.89
N CYS A 140 -0.54 9.25 9.02
CA CYS A 140 -1.62 8.75 9.88
C CYS A 140 -2.54 9.84 10.43
N LYS A 141 -2.08 11.09 10.52
CA LYS A 141 -2.90 12.20 11.02
C LYS A 141 -3.94 12.69 10.00
N VAL A 142 -3.75 12.39 8.71
CA VAL A 142 -4.51 12.99 7.60
C VAL A 142 -5.15 11.95 6.70
N ALA A 143 -4.45 10.85 6.43
CA ALA A 143 -4.93 9.76 5.60
C ALA A 143 -6.15 9.07 6.23
N GLY A 144 -7.09 8.64 5.39
CA GLY A 144 -8.23 7.83 5.83
C GLY A 144 -7.83 6.38 6.10
N TRP A 145 -6.79 5.91 5.39
CA TRP A 145 -6.27 4.55 5.51
C TRP A 145 -4.75 4.57 5.41
N VAL A 146 -4.07 3.85 6.30
CA VAL A 146 -2.60 3.69 6.26
C VAL A 146 -2.26 2.25 6.56
N THR A 147 -1.36 1.64 5.78
CA THR A 147 -0.84 0.31 6.11
C THR A 147 0.10 0.38 7.32
N PRO A 148 -0.09 -0.47 8.34
CA PRO A 148 0.79 -0.48 9.50
C PRO A 148 2.20 -0.93 9.12
N VAL A 149 3.18 -0.40 9.84
CA VAL A 149 4.60 -0.75 9.71
C VAL A 149 5.16 -0.97 11.13
N PRO A 150 5.63 -2.18 11.47
CA PRO A 150 5.53 -3.43 10.72
C PRO A 150 4.09 -4.00 10.67
N GLY A 151 3.86 -5.03 9.85
CA GLY A 151 2.58 -5.76 9.81
C GLY A 151 1.64 -5.47 8.62
N GLY A 152 2.03 -4.57 7.70
CA GLY A 152 1.25 -4.25 6.50
C GLY A 152 1.59 -5.14 5.31
N VAL A 153 2.37 -4.62 4.36
CA VAL A 153 2.65 -5.31 3.08
C VAL A 153 3.60 -6.51 3.23
N GLY A 154 4.52 -6.47 4.19
CA GLY A 154 5.50 -7.55 4.42
C GLY A 154 4.87 -8.94 4.63
N PRO A 155 3.97 -9.12 5.62
CA PRO A 155 3.25 -10.39 5.81
C PRO A 155 2.42 -10.81 4.59
N MET A 156 1.84 -9.85 3.87
CA MET A 156 1.09 -10.13 2.65
C MET A 156 1.98 -10.70 1.53
N THR A 157 3.23 -10.23 1.41
CA THR A 157 4.19 -10.80 0.46
C THR A 157 4.43 -12.28 0.73
N VAL A 158 4.59 -12.68 2.00
CA VAL A 158 4.74 -14.09 2.41
C VAL A 158 3.47 -14.88 2.12
N ALA A 159 2.30 -14.36 2.47
CA ALA A 159 1.03 -15.02 2.20
C ALA A 159 0.79 -15.22 0.69
N MET A 160 1.11 -14.22 -0.13
CA MET A 160 0.99 -14.32 -1.58
C MET A 160 2.01 -15.30 -2.17
N LEU A 161 3.20 -15.46 -1.57
CA LEU A 161 4.16 -16.49 -1.98
C LEU A 161 3.54 -17.87 -1.85
N LEU A 162 3.02 -18.18 -0.66
CA LEU A 162 2.39 -19.48 -0.37
C LEU A 162 1.18 -19.72 -1.27
N LYS A 163 0.35 -18.68 -1.52
CA LYS A 163 -0.78 -18.76 -2.44
C LYS A 163 -0.32 -19.08 -3.88
N ASN A 164 0.71 -18.40 -4.37
CA ASN A 164 1.24 -18.67 -5.71
C ASN A 164 1.84 -20.09 -5.81
N THR A 165 2.52 -20.58 -4.77
CA THR A 165 3.02 -21.95 -4.72
C THR A 165 1.89 -22.98 -4.76
N LEU A 166 0.84 -22.77 -3.96
CA LEU A 166 -0.33 -23.64 -3.93
C LEU A 166 -1.08 -23.63 -5.28
N ASP A 167 -1.30 -22.45 -5.86
CA ASP A 167 -1.94 -22.31 -7.16
C ASP A 167 -1.12 -22.99 -8.27
N GLY A 168 0.22 -22.91 -8.18
CA GLY A 168 1.14 -23.61 -9.07
C GLY A 168 1.02 -25.14 -8.96
N ALA A 169 1.07 -25.66 -7.74
CA ALA A 169 0.94 -27.11 -7.49
C ALA A 169 -0.42 -27.67 -7.95
N LYS A 170 -1.52 -26.93 -7.72
CA LYS A 170 -2.86 -27.32 -8.20
C LYS A 170 -2.93 -27.40 -9.72
N HIS A 171 -2.25 -26.50 -10.42
CA HIS A 171 -2.22 -26.52 -11.88
C HIS A 171 -1.44 -27.73 -12.41
N ASP A 172 -0.33 -28.08 -11.76
CA ASP A 172 0.51 -29.21 -12.17
C ASP A 172 -0.23 -30.55 -11.99
N ILE A 173 -0.98 -30.69 -10.89
CA ILE A 173 -1.78 -31.89 -10.59
C ILE A 173 -3.03 -32.00 -11.49
N ALA A 174 -3.53 -30.89 -12.04
CA ALA A 174 -4.72 -30.86 -12.89
C ALA A 174 -4.42 -31.01 -14.40
N GLN A 175 -3.16 -31.23 -14.77
CA GLN A 175 -2.70 -31.57 -16.13
C GLN A 175 -2.58 -33.09 -16.29
#